data_AF-A0AAW6P266-F1
#
_entry.id   AF-A0AAW6P266-F1
#
_cell.length_a   1.000
_cell.length_b   1.000
_cell.length_c   1.000
_cell.angle_alpha   90.00
_cell.angle_beta   90.00
_cell.angle_gamma   90.00
#
_symmetry.space_group_name_H-M   'P 1'
#
loop_
_entity.id
_entity.type
_entity.pdbx_description
1 polymer ?
#
loop_
_entity_poly.entity_id
_entity_poly.type
_entity_poly.pdbx_seq_one_letter_code
_entity_poly.pdbx_strand_id
1 'polypeptide(L)'
;MDNQHRKIAGYRELSQEEVDLMNRIKAKGAELLALQAELVGRLSTDLEVKCSAAVRSVDGKEFNGRPFTPHTGATAECIEYRRFLAAEPQRWASIGKTDIQTGIMALVRAVAQPEGC
;
A
#
# COMPACT_ATOMS: atom_id res chain seq x y z
N MET A 1 10.46 -35.92 11.57
CA MET A 1 10.95 -34.59 11.19
C MET A 1 11.17 -33.85 12.50
N ASP A 2 12.41 -33.82 12.95
CA ASP A 2 12.81 -33.44 14.31
C ASP A 2 12.51 -31.97 14.66
N ASN A 3 12.14 -31.78 15.93
CA ASN A 3 11.73 -30.53 16.54
C ASN A 3 12.71 -29.37 16.27
N GLN A 4 12.32 -28.48 15.36
CA GLN A 4 13.02 -27.22 15.09
C GLN A 4 12.66 -26.12 16.11
N HIS A 5 12.18 -26.49 17.29
CA HIS A 5 12.02 -25.61 18.45
C HIS A 5 13.30 -25.61 19.30
N ARG A 6 14.45 -25.29 18.69
CA ARG A 6 15.66 -24.99 19.47
C ARG A 6 15.57 -23.55 19.95
N LYS A 7 15.32 -23.43 21.25
CA LYS A 7 15.33 -22.23 22.10
C LYS A 7 16.14 -21.08 21.48
N ILE A 8 15.45 -20.03 21.03
CA ILE A 8 16.05 -18.71 20.91
C ILE A 8 16.03 -18.16 22.35
N ALA A 9 17.21 -17.91 22.93
CA ALA A 9 17.34 -17.42 24.29
C ALA A 9 16.48 -16.15 24.50
N GLY A 10 15.63 -16.14 25.53
CA GLY A 10 14.79 -14.98 25.92
C GLY A 10 13.30 -15.05 25.53
N TYR A 11 12.83 -16.12 24.90
CA TYR A 11 11.40 -16.31 24.59
C TYR A 11 10.81 -17.49 25.35
N ARG A 12 9.53 -17.36 25.74
CA ARG A 12 8.74 -18.48 26.30
C ARG A 12 8.60 -19.61 25.28
N GLU A 13 8.36 -20.83 25.78
CA GLU A 13 8.02 -21.95 24.92
C GLU A 13 6.60 -21.75 24.35
N LEU A 14 6.46 -21.88 23.03
CA LEU A 14 5.18 -21.80 22.32
C LEU A 14 4.61 -23.19 22.10
N SER A 15 3.31 -23.35 22.29
CA SER A 15 2.62 -24.57 21.88
C SER A 15 2.51 -24.65 20.36
N GLN A 16 2.27 -25.86 19.83
CA GLN A 16 2.05 -26.03 18.40
C GLN A 16 0.85 -25.20 17.90
N GLU A 17 -0.21 -25.11 18.70
CA GLU A 17 -1.40 -24.31 18.36
C GLU A 17 -1.08 -22.81 18.20
N GLU A 18 -0.18 -22.29 19.04
CA GLU A 18 0.28 -20.90 18.98
C GLU A 18 1.15 -20.64 17.74
N VAL A 19 2.03 -21.59 17.42
CA VAL A 19 2.83 -21.55 16.19
C VAL A 19 1.94 -21.56 14.95
N ASP A 20 0.93 -22.43 14.94
CA ASP A 20 -0.03 -22.53 13.83
C ASP A 20 -0.87 -21.27 13.69
N LEU A 21 -1.27 -20.65 14.81
CA LEU A 21 -1.95 -19.36 14.81
C LEU A 21 -1.05 -18.25 14.23
N MET A 22 0.21 -18.17 14.64
CA MET A 22 1.17 -17.20 14.09
C MET A 22 1.36 -17.37 12.57
N ASN A 23 1.45 -18.61 12.09
CA ASN A 23 1.59 -18.89 10.67
C ASN A 23 0.35 -18.47 9.88
N ARG A 24 -0.86 -18.73 10.41
CA ARG A 24 -2.11 -18.25 9.81
C ARG A 24 -2.19 -16.72 9.75
N ILE A 25 -1.78 -16.03 10.82
CA ILE A 25 -1.71 -14.56 10.84
C ILE A 25 -0.75 -14.06 9.75
N LYS A 26 0.46 -14.61 9.67
CA LYS A 26 1.45 -14.22 8.65
C LYS A 26 0.96 -14.49 7.23
N ALA A 27 0.28 -15.62 7.00
CA ALA A 27 -0.31 -15.94 5.71
C ALA A 27 -1.34 -14.89 5.28
N LYS A 28 -2.24 -14.47 6.19
CA LYS A 28 -3.18 -13.38 5.91
C LYS A 28 -2.49 -12.04 5.70
N GLY A 29 -1.42 -11.76 6.44
CA GLY A 29 -0.57 -10.60 6.18
C GLY A 29 -0.01 -10.58 4.76
N ALA A 30 0.48 -11.73 4.27
CA ALA A 30 0.99 -11.86 2.91
C ALA A 30 -0.11 -11.68 1.84
N GLU A 31 -1.29 -12.26 2.05
CA GLU A 31 -2.45 -12.04 1.16
C GLU A 31 -2.84 -10.55 1.07
N LEU A 32 -2.91 -9.85 2.22
CA LEU A 32 -3.21 -8.42 2.25
C LEU A 32 -2.14 -7.58 1.55
N LEU A 33 -0.86 -7.93 1.71
CA LEU A 33 0.24 -7.25 1.02
C LEU A 33 0.22 -7.50 -0.49
N ALA A 34 -0.22 -8.67 -0.94
CA ALA A 34 -0.41 -8.94 -2.36
C ALA A 34 -1.53 -8.06 -2.97
N LEU A 35 -2.67 -7.93 -2.27
CA LEU A 35 -3.75 -7.02 -2.68
C LEU A 35 -3.30 -5.56 -2.67
N GLN A 36 -2.50 -5.15 -1.68
CA GLN A 36 -1.92 -3.82 -1.63
C GLN A 36 -1.01 -3.56 -2.84
N ALA A 37 -0.19 -4.54 -3.24
CA ALA A 37 0.67 -4.42 -4.42
C ALA A 37 -0.13 -4.32 -5.72
N GLU A 38 -1.21 -5.09 -5.86
CA GLU A 38 -2.15 -4.98 -6.98
C GLU A 38 -2.76 -3.58 -7.06
N LEU A 39 -3.24 -3.05 -5.93
CA LEU A 39 -3.77 -1.69 -5.84
C LEU A 39 -2.74 -0.63 -6.27
N VAL A 40 -1.48 -0.74 -5.80
CA VAL A 40 -0.41 0.20 -6.20
C VAL A 40 -0.19 0.17 -7.71
N GLY A 41 -0.15 -1.02 -8.32
CA GLY A 41 -0.04 -1.18 -9.76
C GLY A 41 -1.19 -0.50 -10.49
N ARG A 42 -2.43 -0.75 -10.05
CA ARG A 42 -3.62 -0.10 -10.62
C ARG A 42 -3.56 1.42 -10.49
N LEU A 43 -3.17 1.95 -9.34
CA LEU A 43 -3.05 3.39 -9.10
C LEU A 43 -1.97 4.04 -9.97
N SER A 44 -0.89 3.33 -10.30
CA SER A 44 0.14 3.82 -11.24
C SER A 44 -0.44 3.95 -12.64
N THR A 45 -1.10 2.91 -13.14
CA THR A 45 -1.76 2.94 -14.45
C THR A 45 -2.81 4.05 -14.51
N ASP A 46 -3.61 4.19 -13.45
CA ASP A 46 -4.63 5.22 -13.33
C ASP A 46 -4.04 6.64 -13.40
N LEU A 47 -2.86 6.86 -12.81
CA LEU A 47 -2.15 8.14 -12.87
C LEU A 47 -1.70 8.44 -14.31
N GLU A 48 -1.08 7.47 -14.97
CA GLU A 48 -0.59 7.59 -16.35
C GLU A 48 -1.73 7.87 -17.33
N VAL A 49 -2.82 7.11 -17.23
CA VAL A 49 -3.99 7.25 -18.10
C VAL A 49 -4.64 8.62 -17.90
N LYS A 50 -4.83 9.07 -16.65
CA LYS A 50 -5.42 10.39 -16.36
C LYS A 50 -4.53 11.53 -16.82
N CYS A 51 -3.21 11.42 -16.62
CA CYS A 51 -2.24 12.39 -17.12
C CYS A 51 -2.30 12.48 -18.65
N SER A 52 -2.24 11.34 -19.34
CA SER A 52 -2.30 11.26 -20.80
C SER A 52 -3.60 11.85 -21.35
N ALA A 53 -4.74 11.58 -20.72
CA ALA A 53 -6.03 12.16 -21.08
C ALA A 53 -6.05 13.69 -20.89
N ALA A 54 -5.53 14.19 -19.76
CA ALA A 54 -5.44 15.62 -19.48
C ALA A 54 -4.49 16.35 -20.44
N VAL A 55 -3.37 15.73 -20.84
CA VAL A 55 -2.46 16.29 -21.85
C VAL A 55 -3.15 16.41 -23.20
N ARG A 56 -3.79 15.33 -23.67
CA ARG A 56 -4.50 15.34 -24.95
C ARG A 56 -5.65 16.35 -24.98
N SER A 57 -6.33 16.57 -23.85
CA SER A 57 -7.49 17.48 -23.81
C SER A 57 -7.11 18.95 -23.96
N VAL A 58 -5.83 19.31 -23.72
CA VAL A 58 -5.32 20.69 -23.82
C VAL A 58 -4.31 20.89 -24.94
N ASP A 59 -4.02 19.86 -25.74
CA ASP A 59 -3.06 19.93 -26.83
C ASP A 59 -3.42 21.05 -27.83
N GLY A 60 -2.43 21.87 -28.18
CA GLY A 60 -2.60 23.04 -29.03
C GLY A 60 -3.50 24.16 -28.48
N LYS A 61 -4.02 24.05 -27.25
CA LYS A 61 -4.86 25.10 -26.64
C LYS A 61 -4.01 26.09 -25.86
N GLU A 62 -4.28 27.37 -26.06
CA GLU A 62 -3.60 28.46 -25.36
C GLU A 62 -4.53 29.64 -25.06
N PHE A 63 -4.09 30.50 -24.15
CA PHE A 63 -4.73 31.77 -23.85
C PHE A 63 -3.67 32.87 -23.71
N ASN A 64 -3.79 33.93 -24.51
CA ASN A 64 -2.81 35.03 -24.56
C ASN A 64 -1.36 34.54 -24.77
N GLY A 65 -1.16 33.59 -25.70
CA GLY A 65 0.15 33.00 -26.01
C GLY A 65 0.74 32.13 -24.89
N ARG A 66 -0.06 31.76 -23.88
CA ARG A 66 0.33 30.80 -22.85
C ARG A 66 -0.40 29.48 -23.06
N PRO A 67 0.31 28.37 -23.29
CA PRO A 67 -0.32 27.08 -23.49
C PRO A 67 -0.98 26.58 -22.20
N PHE A 68 -2.12 25.93 -22.33
CA PHE A 68 -2.73 25.20 -21.23
C PHE A 68 -1.92 23.95 -20.92
N THR A 69 -1.87 23.61 -19.64
CA THR A 69 -1.22 22.40 -19.12
C THR A 69 -2.27 21.53 -18.44
N PRO A 70 -2.00 20.25 -18.16
CA PRO A 70 -2.86 19.42 -17.31
C PRO A 70 -3.24 20.08 -15.97
N HIS A 71 -2.38 20.98 -15.46
CA HIS A 71 -2.60 21.69 -14.20
C HIS A 71 -3.39 22.99 -14.34
N THR A 72 -3.44 23.59 -15.53
CA THR A 72 -4.09 24.89 -15.77
C THR A 72 -5.33 24.79 -16.66
N GLY A 73 -5.51 23.69 -17.39
CA GLY A 73 -6.67 23.46 -18.24
C GLY A 73 -7.97 23.30 -17.46
N ALA A 74 -9.07 23.83 -18.02
CA ALA A 74 -10.42 23.76 -17.45
C ALA A 74 -11.26 22.57 -17.99
N THR A 75 -10.68 21.70 -18.81
CA THR A 75 -11.36 20.50 -19.32
C THR A 75 -11.64 19.50 -18.19
N ALA A 76 -12.66 18.66 -18.34
CA ALA A 76 -13.02 17.64 -17.35
C ALA A 76 -11.84 16.70 -17.01
N GLU A 77 -11.02 16.34 -17.99
CA GLU A 77 -9.86 15.46 -17.84
C GLU A 77 -8.78 16.10 -16.95
N CYS A 78 -8.50 17.38 -17.16
CA CYS A 78 -7.58 18.16 -16.33
C CYS A 78 -8.10 18.29 -14.88
N ILE A 79 -9.41 18.49 -14.70
CA ILE A 79 -10.03 18.56 -13.37
C ILE A 79 -9.90 17.22 -12.65
N GLU A 80 -10.24 16.11 -13.32
CA GLU A 80 -10.13 14.77 -12.74
C GLU A 80 -8.67 14.39 -12.44
N TYR A 81 -7.73 14.73 -13.31
CA TYR A 81 -6.30 14.52 -13.06
C TYR A 81 -5.83 15.24 -11.79
N ARG A 82 -6.19 16.53 -11.64
CA ARG A 82 -5.86 17.28 -10.42
C ARG A 82 -6.55 16.73 -9.18
N ARG A 83 -7.81 16.31 -9.29
CA ARG A 83 -8.54 15.69 -8.17
C ARG A 83 -7.88 14.37 -7.75
N PHE A 84 -7.42 13.56 -8.70
CA PHE A 84 -6.69 12.32 -8.42
C PHE A 84 -5.36 12.59 -7.71
N LEU A 85 -4.58 13.58 -8.19
CA LEU A 85 -3.34 14.00 -7.52
C LEU A 85 -3.59 14.50 -6.10
N ALA A 86 -4.59 15.36 -5.91
CA ALA A 86 -4.93 15.94 -4.61
C ALA A 86 -5.41 14.88 -3.60
N ALA A 87 -5.96 13.76 -4.07
CA ALA A 87 -6.34 12.65 -3.21
C ALA A 87 -5.15 11.80 -2.73
N GLU A 88 -3.95 12.00 -3.29
CA GLU A 88 -2.70 11.30 -2.95
C GLU A 88 -2.84 9.77 -2.78
N PRO A 89 -3.48 9.03 -3.70
CA PRO A 89 -3.85 7.64 -3.47
C PRO A 89 -2.64 6.71 -3.27
N GLN A 90 -1.50 7.00 -3.91
CA GLN A 90 -0.25 6.24 -3.71
C GLN A 90 0.31 6.39 -2.28
N ARG A 91 0.17 7.58 -1.70
CA ARG A 91 0.55 7.84 -0.30
C ARG A 91 -0.32 7.01 0.63
N TRP A 92 -1.64 7.00 0.42
CA TRP A 92 -2.57 6.20 1.21
C TRP A 92 -2.31 4.70 1.09
N ALA A 93 -2.01 4.19 -0.12
CA ALA A 93 -1.63 2.79 -0.31
C ALA A 93 -0.31 2.44 0.43
N SER A 94 0.63 3.39 0.51
CA SER A 94 1.89 3.21 1.23
C SER A 94 1.70 3.22 2.76
N ILE A 95 0.81 4.07 3.27
CA ILE A 95 0.40 4.06 4.68
C ILE A 95 -0.24 2.70 5.01
N GLY A 96 -1.20 2.25 4.20
CA GLY A 96 -1.86 0.97 4.39
C GLY A 96 -0.88 -0.22 4.43
N LYS A 97 0.16 -0.22 3.59
CA LYS A 97 1.22 -1.24 3.63
C LYS A 97 1.93 -1.28 5.00
N THR A 98 2.35 -0.12 5.49
CA THR A 98 3.04 0.00 6.78
C THR A 98 2.12 -0.42 7.94
N ASP A 99 0.85 -0.03 7.90
CA ASP A 99 -0.13 -0.37 8.93
C ASP A 99 -0.46 -1.86 8.95
N ILE A 100 -0.59 -2.50 7.76
CA ILE A 100 -0.75 -3.95 7.64
C ILE A 100 0.47 -4.66 8.26
N GLN A 101 1.69 -4.28 7.90
CA GLN A 101 2.90 -4.89 8.44
C GLN A 101 2.99 -4.72 9.96
N THR A 102 2.71 -3.51 10.44
CA THR A 102 2.73 -3.19 11.88
C THR A 102 1.67 -4.00 12.63
N GLY A 103 0.44 -4.05 12.12
CA GLY A 103 -0.66 -4.81 12.72
C GLY A 103 -0.36 -6.31 12.78
N ILE A 104 0.15 -6.90 11.69
CA ILE A 104 0.55 -8.30 11.64
C ILE A 104 1.66 -8.59 12.66
N MET A 105 2.65 -7.71 12.78
CA MET A 105 3.71 -7.86 13.79
C MET A 105 3.19 -7.70 15.22
N ALA A 106 2.25 -6.79 15.46
CA ALA A 106 1.61 -6.63 16.76
C ALA A 106 0.82 -7.89 17.17
N LEU A 107 0.07 -8.49 16.24
CA LEU A 107 -0.64 -9.75 16.45
C LEU A 107 0.32 -10.91 16.73
N VAL A 108 1.40 -11.02 15.95
CA VAL A 108 2.45 -12.02 16.20
C VAL A 108 3.09 -11.82 17.57
N ARG A 109 3.37 -10.58 17.98
CA ARG A 109 3.93 -10.26 19.30
C ARG A 109 2.96 -10.60 20.43
N ALA A 110 1.65 -10.42 20.22
CA ALA A 110 0.62 -10.80 21.20
C ALA A 110 0.56 -12.31 21.42
N VAL A 111 0.79 -13.12 20.38
CA VAL A 111 0.97 -14.57 20.54
C VAL A 111 2.32 -14.87 21.20
N ALA A 112 3.41 -14.26 20.73
CA ALA A 112 4.76 -14.58 21.21
C ALA A 112 5.02 -14.23 22.68
N GLN A 113 4.37 -13.19 23.23
CA GLN A 113 4.52 -12.72 24.61
C GLN A 113 5.99 -12.65 25.08
N PRO A 114 6.86 -11.88 24.40
CA PRO A 114 8.26 -11.77 24.80
C PRO A 114 8.41 -11.19 26.21
N GLU A 115 9.39 -11.69 26.96
CA GLU A 115 9.77 -11.12 28.26
C GLU A 115 10.63 -9.86 28.07
N GLY A 116 10.32 -8.79 28.80
CA GLY A 116 11.01 -7.49 28.70
C GLY A 116 10.44 -6.57 27.62
N CYS A 117 9.81 -5.47 28.04
CA CYS A 117 9.47 -4.33 27.19
C CYS A 117 10.57 -3.26 27.29
#